data_AF-A0A7C6A750-F1
#
_entry.id   AF-A0A7C6A750-F1
#
_cell.length_a   1.000
_cell.length_b   1.000
_cell.length_c   1.000
_cell.angle_alpha   90.00
_cell.angle_beta   90.00
_cell.angle_gamma   90.00
#
_symmetry.space_group_name_H-M   'P 1'
#
loop_
_entity.id
_entity.type
_entity.pdbx_description
1 polymer ?
#
loop_
_entity_poly.entity_id
_entity_poly.type
_entity_poly.pdbx_seq_one_letter_code
_entity_poly.pdbx_strand_id
1 'polypeptide(L)'
;MHKMADKFCNEKIINWPNSLSFFRIILIAPIIYLLLNEFYMNAFFMLFIASTTDFLDGFLARKLNQTTLIGKLLDPLADKILINYTFLLFTIKGAIPQFLWITVFFKDIILIVGSLVILTYNKENVIKSSYVGKFTTFFQILLLLYVLLDKLYILQNEKLLNALVYVTFLFSILALLHYIKKALYLIKT
;
A
#
# COMPACT_ATOMS: atom_id res chain seq x y z
N MET A 1 -8.93 28.40 0.77
CA MET A 1 -8.07 27.58 1.65
C MET A 1 -8.66 27.39 3.06
N HIS A 2 -9.20 28.43 3.71
CA HIS A 2 -9.72 28.37 5.10
C HIS A 2 -10.78 27.27 5.38
N LYS A 3 -11.85 27.19 4.57
CA LYS A 3 -12.97 26.23 4.78
C LYS A 3 -12.59 24.74 4.76
N MET A 4 -11.45 24.37 4.18
CA MET A 4 -11.00 22.97 4.12
C MET A 4 -10.18 22.60 5.37
N ALA A 5 -9.30 23.50 5.82
CA ALA A 5 -8.60 23.38 7.11
C ALA A 5 -9.61 23.26 8.28
N ASP A 6 -10.66 24.07 8.26
CA ASP A 6 -11.71 24.03 9.28
C ASP A 6 -12.51 22.71 9.27
N LYS A 7 -12.62 22.05 8.11
CA LYS A 7 -13.25 20.73 7.98
C LYS A 7 -12.35 19.60 8.51
N PHE A 8 -11.03 19.71 8.33
CA PHE A 8 -10.05 18.81 8.95
C PHE A 8 -10.06 18.92 10.49
N CYS A 9 -10.19 20.12 11.03
CA CYS A 9 -10.21 20.34 12.49
C CYS A 9 -11.51 19.87 13.18
N ASN A 10 -12.64 19.80 12.45
CA ASN A 10 -13.95 19.43 13.00
C ASN A 10 -14.38 17.98 12.71
N GLU A 11 -13.59 17.18 11.99
CA GLU A 11 -13.91 15.77 11.77
C GLU A 11 -13.53 14.92 13.00
N LYS A 12 -14.46 14.06 13.45
CA LYS A 12 -14.16 13.04 14.47
C LYS A 12 -13.01 12.16 13.99
N ILE A 13 -11.88 12.21 14.70
CA ILE A 13 -10.65 11.49 14.40
C ILE A 13 -10.82 9.97 14.54
N ILE A 14 -11.79 9.51 15.35
CA ILE A 14 -12.00 8.09 15.66
C ILE A 14 -13.38 7.65 15.16
N ASN A 15 -13.38 6.86 14.09
CA ASN A 15 -14.46 5.96 13.70
C ASN A 15 -13.90 4.53 13.67
N TRP A 16 -14.77 3.51 13.77
CA TRP A 16 -14.38 2.09 13.69
C TRP A 16 -13.41 1.76 12.54
N PRO A 17 -13.59 2.28 11.30
CA PRO A 17 -12.65 2.03 10.20
C PRO A 17 -11.27 2.68 10.40
N ASN A 18 -11.21 3.83 11.08
CA ASN A 18 -9.97 4.56 11.31
C ASN A 18 -9.08 3.84 12.33
N SER A 19 -9.69 3.20 13.34
CA SER A 19 -8.97 2.46 14.40
C SER A 19 -8.04 1.38 13.81
N LEU A 20 -8.45 0.78 12.71
CA LEU A 20 -7.75 -0.34 12.09
C LEU A 20 -6.56 0.10 11.21
N SER A 21 -6.69 1.27 10.60
CA SER A 21 -5.57 1.93 9.92
C SER A 21 -4.56 2.47 10.91
N PHE A 22 -5.01 3.01 12.05
CA PHE A 22 -4.13 3.32 13.18
C PHE A 22 -3.41 2.08 13.70
N PHE A 23 -4.11 0.95 13.82
CA PHE A 23 -3.50 -0.32 14.18
C PHE A 23 -2.42 -0.74 13.19
N ARG A 24 -2.64 -0.61 11.87
CA ARG A 24 -1.60 -0.87 10.86
C ARG A 24 -0.40 0.06 10.98
N ILE A 25 -0.63 1.36 11.19
CA ILE A 25 0.47 2.31 11.41
C ILE A 25 1.32 1.86 12.60
N ILE A 26 0.69 1.43 13.69
CA ILE A 26 1.38 0.89 14.87
C ILE A 26 2.13 -0.40 14.51
N LEU A 27 1.56 -1.27 13.68
CA LEU A 27 2.18 -2.53 13.24
C LEU A 27 3.39 -2.36 12.31
N ILE A 28 3.56 -1.21 11.65
CA ILE A 28 4.71 -0.97 10.77
C ILE A 28 6.04 -1.11 11.56
N ALA A 29 6.13 -0.47 12.73
CA ALA A 29 7.33 -0.50 13.55
C ALA A 29 7.76 -1.92 13.99
N PRO A 30 6.89 -2.76 14.59
CA PRO A 30 7.25 -4.12 14.97
C PRO A 30 7.54 -5.00 13.75
N ILE A 31 6.82 -4.86 12.63
CA ILE A 31 7.13 -5.63 11.41
C ILE A 31 8.54 -5.32 10.92
N ILE A 32 8.90 -4.04 10.81
CA ILE A 32 10.23 -3.61 10.40
C ILE A 32 11.30 -4.13 11.38
N TYR A 33 11.05 -4.01 12.69
CA TYR A 33 11.95 -4.54 13.72
C TYR A 33 12.18 -6.05 13.58
N LEU A 34 11.12 -6.83 13.36
CA LEU A 34 11.23 -8.28 13.19
C LEU A 34 12.01 -8.64 11.91
N LEU A 35 11.81 -7.91 10.82
CA LEU A 35 12.55 -8.11 9.56
C LEU A 35 14.04 -7.79 9.70
N LEU A 36 14.38 -6.74 10.45
CA LEU A 36 15.76 -6.36 10.73
C LEU A 36 16.48 -7.42 11.57
N ASN A 37 15.80 -7.98 12.58
CA ASN A 37 16.33 -9.03 13.44
C ASN A 37 16.14 -10.46 12.88
N GLU A 38 15.70 -10.58 11.62
CA GLU A 38 15.55 -11.86 10.91
C GLU A 38 14.53 -12.84 11.53
N PHE A 39 13.61 -12.34 12.36
CA PHE A 39 12.48 -13.11 12.88
C PHE A 39 11.38 -13.26 11.81
N TYR A 40 11.71 -13.95 10.71
CA TYR A 40 10.87 -14.05 9.51
C TYR A 40 9.52 -14.71 9.78
N MET A 41 9.44 -15.67 10.72
CA MET A 41 8.18 -16.34 11.08
C MET A 41 7.19 -15.37 11.71
N ASN A 42 7.65 -14.57 12.68
CA ASN A 42 6.82 -13.57 13.34
C ASN A 42 6.42 -12.47 12.36
N ALA A 43 7.36 -12.03 11.51
CA ALA A 43 7.10 -11.05 10.47
C ALA A 43 6.05 -11.56 9.46
N PHE A 44 6.10 -12.85 9.09
CA PHE A 44 5.10 -13.49 8.23
C PHE A 44 3.71 -13.42 8.83
N PHE A 45 3.53 -13.87 10.07
CA PHE A 45 2.21 -13.83 10.72
C PHE A 45 1.70 -12.39 10.89
N MET A 46 2.55 -11.45 11.29
CA MET A 46 2.14 -10.05 11.41
C MET A 46 1.74 -9.45 10.06
N LEU A 47 2.52 -9.67 8.99
CA LEU A 47 2.21 -9.17 7.67
C LEU A 47 0.94 -9.82 7.10
N PHE A 48 0.75 -11.12 7.32
CA PHE A 48 -0.43 -11.87 6.91
C PHE A 48 -1.70 -11.37 7.62
N ILE A 49 -1.63 -11.17 8.94
CA ILE A 49 -2.74 -10.61 9.72
C ILE A 49 -3.02 -9.17 9.28
N ALA A 50 -1.99 -8.32 9.13
CA ALA A 50 -2.16 -6.93 8.73
C ALA A 50 -2.85 -6.81 7.36
N SER A 51 -2.42 -7.62 6.38
CA SER A 51 -2.98 -7.62 5.02
C SER A 51 -4.40 -8.20 4.94
N THR A 52 -4.69 -9.25 5.72
CA THR A 52 -6.04 -9.85 5.75
C THR A 52 -7.05 -8.93 6.43
N THR A 53 -6.65 -8.29 7.52
CA THR A 53 -7.49 -7.36 8.29
C THR A 53 -7.85 -6.13 7.43
N ASP A 54 -6.92 -5.56 6.66
CA ASP A 54 -7.23 -4.48 5.70
C ASP A 54 -8.28 -4.89 4.65
N PHE A 55 -8.14 -6.08 4.07
CA PHE A 55 -9.06 -6.52 3.04
C PHE A 55 -10.50 -6.65 3.57
N LEU A 56 -10.66 -7.21 4.78
CA LEU A 56 -11.95 -7.41 5.43
C LEU A 56 -12.58 -6.09 5.87
N ASP A 57 -11.82 -5.21 6.52
CA ASP A 57 -12.34 -3.93 7.00
C ASP A 57 -12.56 -2.93 5.87
N GLY A 58 -11.71 -2.96 4.84
CA GLY A 58 -11.93 -2.21 3.61
C GLY A 58 -13.21 -2.62 2.89
N PHE A 59 -13.69 -3.85 3.08
CA PHE A 59 -14.99 -4.32 2.59
C PHE A 59 -16.14 -3.85 3.50
N LEU A 60 -16.00 -4.00 4.83
CA LEU A 60 -17.00 -3.59 5.82
C LEU A 60 -17.21 -2.07 5.84
N ALA A 61 -16.15 -1.27 5.78
CA ALA A 61 -16.21 0.19 5.79
C ALA A 61 -16.95 0.75 4.57
N ARG A 62 -16.84 0.10 3.40
CA ARG A 62 -17.60 0.47 2.19
C ARG A 62 -19.09 0.19 2.34
N LYS A 63 -19.46 -0.82 3.12
CA LYS A 63 -20.86 -1.17 3.38
C LYS A 63 -21.52 -0.23 4.39
N LEU A 64 -20.73 0.34 5.30
CA LEU A 64 -21.22 1.18 6.41
C LEU A 64 -21.21 2.70 6.10
N ASN A 65 -20.66 3.16 4.98
CA ASN A 65 -20.56 4.59 4.59
C ASN A 65 -19.89 5.51 5.63
N GLN A 66 -19.17 4.97 6.63
CA GLN A 66 -18.55 5.72 7.73
C GLN A 66 -17.08 6.05 7.47
N THR A 67 -16.79 6.78 6.39
CA THR A 67 -15.42 7.14 6.02
C THR A 67 -15.14 8.62 6.24
N THR A 68 -14.13 8.97 7.04
CA THR A 68 -13.66 10.36 7.24
C THR A 68 -12.73 10.79 6.09
N LEU A 69 -12.58 12.09 5.84
CA LEU A 69 -11.65 12.59 4.82
C LEU A 69 -10.20 12.33 5.23
N ILE A 70 -9.89 12.47 6.52
CA ILE A 70 -8.55 12.23 7.08
C ILE A 70 -8.17 10.75 6.97
N GLY A 71 -9.07 9.84 7.36
CA GLY A 71 -8.85 8.39 7.25
C GLY A 71 -8.61 7.96 5.80
N LYS A 72 -9.43 8.46 4.86
CA LYS A 72 -9.26 8.17 3.42
C LYS A 72 -7.87 8.51 2.86
N LEU A 73 -7.16 9.47 3.45
CA LEU A 73 -5.82 9.85 3.03
C LEU A 73 -4.75 9.07 3.80
N LEU A 74 -4.93 8.86 5.11
CA LEU A 74 -3.99 8.14 5.97
C LEU A 74 -3.95 6.64 5.67
N ASP A 75 -5.07 6.00 5.36
CA ASP A 75 -5.11 4.55 5.10
C ASP A 75 -4.19 4.16 3.94
N PRO A 76 -4.30 4.77 2.74
CA PRO A 76 -3.46 4.38 1.61
C PRO A 76 -1.99 4.81 1.79
N LEU A 77 -1.73 5.81 2.64
CA LEU A 77 -0.36 6.21 2.99
C LEU A 77 0.31 5.15 3.86
N ALA A 78 -0.35 4.74 4.95
CA ALA A 78 0.16 3.73 5.87
C ALA A 78 0.46 2.41 5.17
N ASP A 79 -0.46 1.96 4.30
CA ASP A 79 -0.30 0.71 3.55
C ASP A 79 0.91 0.74 2.62
N LYS A 80 1.07 1.85 1.90
CA LYS A 80 2.19 2.01 0.98
C LYS A 80 3.51 2.12 1.72
N ILE A 81 3.53 2.77 2.88
CA ILE A 81 4.73 2.83 3.72
C ILE A 81 5.12 1.41 4.13
N LEU A 82 4.20 0.62 4.69
CA LEU A 82 4.48 -0.76 5.08
C LEU A 82 5.08 -1.58 3.92
N ILE A 83 4.37 -1.62 2.78
CA ILE A 83 4.80 -2.40 1.61
C ILE A 83 6.15 -1.89 1.10
N ASN A 84 6.33 -0.59 0.91
CA ASN A 84 7.57 -0.04 0.35
C ASN A 84 8.78 -0.26 1.27
N TYR A 85 8.62 -0.13 2.58
CA TYR A 85 9.70 -0.42 3.53
C TYR A 85 10.05 -1.91 3.55
N THR A 86 9.06 -2.80 3.54
CA THR A 86 9.33 -4.24 3.49
C THR A 86 10.01 -4.64 2.18
N PHE A 87 9.58 -4.09 1.03
CA PHE A 87 10.27 -4.29 -0.24
C PHE A 87 11.71 -3.75 -0.21
N LEU A 88 11.93 -2.56 0.35
CA LEU A 88 13.25 -1.96 0.47
C LEU A 88 14.19 -2.86 1.28
N LEU A 89 13.74 -3.35 2.44
CA LEU A 89 14.52 -4.26 3.29
C LEU A 89 14.90 -5.55 2.56
N PHE A 90 13.95 -6.18 1.87
CA PHE A 90 14.25 -7.38 1.09
C PHE A 90 15.12 -7.11 -0.15
N THR A 91 15.04 -5.91 -0.71
CA THR A 91 15.93 -5.48 -1.79
C THR A 91 17.36 -5.34 -1.29
N ILE A 92 17.57 -4.70 -0.13
CA ILE A 92 18.88 -4.56 0.51
C ILE A 92 19.45 -5.94 0.88
N LYS A 93 18.60 -6.87 1.35
CA LYS A 93 18.98 -8.26 1.64
C LYS A 93 19.12 -9.15 0.39
N GLY A 94 19.01 -8.57 -0.82
CA GLY A 94 19.18 -9.28 -2.09
C GLY A 94 18.08 -10.28 -2.46
N ALA A 95 16.97 -10.31 -1.72
CA ALA A 95 15.85 -11.23 -1.97
C ALA A 95 14.86 -10.72 -3.04
N ILE A 96 14.82 -9.41 -3.25
CA ILE A 96 13.99 -8.76 -4.28
C ILE A 96 14.88 -7.94 -5.21
N PRO A 97 14.72 -8.04 -6.55
CA PRO A 97 15.49 -7.22 -7.47
C PRO A 97 15.22 -5.72 -7.33
N GLN A 98 16.28 -4.91 -7.41
CA GLN A 98 16.20 -3.45 -7.24
C GLN A 98 15.26 -2.77 -8.24
N PHE A 99 15.20 -3.25 -9.49
CA PHE A 99 14.32 -2.70 -10.51
C PHE A 99 12.83 -2.80 -10.13
N LEU A 100 12.45 -3.86 -9.41
CA LEU A 100 11.08 -4.07 -8.97
C LEU A 100 10.72 -3.06 -7.88
N TRP A 101 11.56 -2.93 -6.85
CA TRP A 101 11.33 -1.97 -5.77
C TRP A 101 11.23 -0.54 -6.29
N ILE A 102 12.15 -0.12 -7.17
CA ILE A 102 12.12 1.22 -7.79
C ILE A 102 10.76 1.46 -8.47
N THR A 103 10.29 0.50 -9.27
CA THR A 103 9.02 0.62 -9.99
C THR A 103 7.83 0.72 -9.05
N VAL A 104 7.82 -0.10 -8.00
CA VAL A 104 6.79 -0.09 -6.96
C VAL A 104 6.75 1.26 -6.24
N PHE A 105 7.92 1.75 -5.82
CA PHE A 105 8.09 3.01 -5.10
C PHE A 105 7.60 4.21 -5.92
N PHE A 106 8.04 4.35 -7.18
CA PHE A 106 7.60 5.44 -8.05
C PHE A 106 6.10 5.38 -8.36
N LYS A 107 5.55 4.19 -8.62
CA LYS A 107 4.10 3.99 -8.81
C LYS A 107 3.31 4.46 -7.59
N ASP A 108 3.78 4.14 -6.39
CA ASP A 108 3.11 4.53 -5.16
C ASP A 108 3.19 6.03 -4.87
N ILE A 109 4.35 6.66 -5.11
CA ILE A 109 4.55 8.12 -5.02
C ILE A 109 3.63 8.84 -5.99
N ILE A 110 3.61 8.46 -7.27
CA ILE A 110 2.78 9.12 -8.29
C ILE A 110 1.30 9.06 -7.92
N LEU A 111 0.85 7.93 -7.38
CA LEU A 111 -0.52 7.80 -6.91
C LEU A 111 -0.80 8.70 -5.68
N ILE A 112 0.11 8.80 -4.71
CA ILE A 112 -0.05 9.68 -3.52
C ILE A 112 -0.03 11.15 -3.93
N VAL A 113 1.04 11.57 -4.61
CA VAL A 113 1.25 12.97 -5.02
C VAL A 113 0.17 13.39 -6.00
N GLY A 114 -0.17 12.56 -6.99
CA GLY A 114 -1.27 12.83 -7.91
C GLY A 114 -2.60 13.01 -7.20
N SER A 115 -2.89 12.20 -6.17
CA SER A 115 -4.10 12.34 -5.36
C SER A 115 -4.12 13.64 -4.56
N LEU A 116 -2.98 14.02 -3.96
CA LEU A 116 -2.85 15.27 -3.22
C LEU A 116 -3.01 16.50 -4.12
N VAL A 117 -2.39 16.49 -5.29
CA VAL A 117 -2.51 17.59 -6.27
C VAL A 117 -3.97 17.74 -6.70
N ILE A 118 -4.67 16.68 -7.09
CA ILE A 118 -6.05 16.84 -7.55
C ILE A 118 -6.99 17.29 -6.43
N LEU A 119 -6.72 16.88 -5.18
CA LEU A 119 -7.46 17.39 -4.02
C LEU A 119 -7.32 18.90 -3.85
N THR A 120 -6.16 19.49 -4.16
CA THR A 120 -5.98 20.95 -4.05
C THR A 120 -6.67 21.71 -5.19
N TYR A 121 -6.76 21.13 -6.39
CA TYR A 121 -7.38 21.76 -7.56
C TYR A 121 -8.91 21.57 -7.62
N ASN A 122 -9.41 20.35 -7.43
CA ASN A 122 -10.79 19.97 -7.78
C ASN A 122 -11.66 19.56 -6.58
N LYS A 123 -11.26 19.89 -5.34
CA LYS A 123 -11.93 19.79 -4.00
C LYS A 123 -12.71 18.52 -3.60
N GLU A 124 -13.17 17.70 -4.53
CA GLU A 124 -14.03 16.53 -4.31
C GLU A 124 -13.52 15.27 -5.02
N ASN A 125 -12.58 15.40 -5.96
CA ASN A 125 -12.04 14.27 -6.71
C ASN A 125 -10.68 13.81 -6.17
N VAL A 126 -10.66 12.64 -5.52
CA VAL A 126 -9.42 11.86 -5.30
C VAL A 126 -9.20 10.89 -6.45
N ILE A 127 -7.93 10.62 -6.80
CA ILE A 127 -7.62 9.51 -7.71
C ILE A 127 -8.00 8.20 -7.01
N LYS A 128 -9.23 7.73 -7.26
CA LYS A 128 -9.65 6.40 -6.81
C LYS A 128 -8.72 5.35 -7.41
N SER A 129 -8.28 4.40 -6.59
CA SER A 129 -7.45 3.28 -7.06
C SER A 129 -8.20 2.50 -8.13
N SER A 130 -7.54 2.27 -9.25
CA SER A 130 -8.10 1.47 -10.35
C SER A 130 -8.09 -0.01 -9.96
N TYR A 131 -8.89 -0.83 -10.65
CA TYR A 131 -8.83 -2.28 -10.49
C TYR A 131 -7.40 -2.82 -10.70
N VAL A 132 -6.66 -2.27 -11.67
CA VAL A 132 -5.24 -2.58 -11.93
C VAL A 132 -4.35 -2.28 -10.71
N GLY A 133 -4.62 -1.17 -10.03
CA GLY A 133 -3.97 -0.81 -8.79
C GLY A 133 -4.14 -1.82 -7.67
N LYS A 134 -5.37 -2.33 -7.51
CA LYS A 134 -5.69 -3.34 -6.49
C LYS A 134 -5.02 -4.69 -6.77
N PHE A 135 -4.98 -5.10 -8.04
CA PHE A 135 -4.23 -6.30 -8.43
C PHE A 135 -2.74 -6.14 -8.16
N THR A 136 -2.18 -4.95 -8.40
CA THR A 136 -0.77 -4.68 -8.08
C THR A 136 -0.47 -4.87 -6.60
N THR A 137 -1.28 -4.30 -5.71
CA THR A 137 -1.09 -4.45 -4.26
C THR A 137 -1.27 -5.89 -3.80
N PHE A 138 -2.21 -6.63 -4.41
CA PHE A 138 -2.38 -8.06 -4.15
C PHE A 138 -1.10 -8.85 -4.49
N PHE A 139 -0.54 -8.67 -5.69
CA PHE A 139 0.70 -9.35 -6.09
C PHE A 139 1.91 -8.90 -5.27
N GLN A 140 1.97 -7.63 -4.85
CA GLN A 140 3.00 -7.13 -3.94
C GLN A 140 2.96 -7.85 -2.59
N ILE A 141 1.78 -7.92 -1.95
CA ILE A 141 1.62 -8.62 -0.66
C ILE A 141 1.93 -10.12 -0.82
N LEU A 142 1.43 -10.74 -1.90
CA LEU A 142 1.68 -12.14 -2.20
C LEU A 142 3.18 -12.44 -2.36
N LEU A 143 3.90 -11.59 -3.09
CA LEU A 143 5.35 -11.70 -3.25
C LEU A 143 6.08 -11.53 -1.91
N LEU A 144 5.70 -10.57 -1.07
CA LEU A 144 6.32 -10.39 0.25
C LEU A 144 6.12 -11.59 1.17
N LEU A 145 4.90 -12.15 1.20
CA LEU A 145 4.61 -13.36 1.95
C LEU A 145 5.40 -14.55 1.41
N TYR A 146 5.52 -14.67 0.09
CA TYR A 146 6.34 -15.71 -0.54
C TYR A 146 7.81 -15.58 -0.16
N VAL A 147 8.39 -14.38 -0.26
CA VAL A 147 9.78 -14.11 0.12
C VAL A 147 10.02 -14.46 1.60
N LEU A 148 9.06 -14.18 2.49
CA LEU A 148 9.15 -14.59 3.88
C LEU A 148 9.16 -16.11 4.07
N LEU A 149 8.33 -16.85 3.32
CA LEU A 149 8.32 -18.32 3.34
C LEU A 149 9.59 -18.93 2.74
N ASP A 150 10.16 -18.28 1.73
CA ASP A 150 11.45 -18.63 1.13
C ASP A 150 12.60 -18.46 2.15
N LYS A 151 12.63 -17.35 2.90
CA LYS A 151 13.59 -17.15 4.00
C LYS A 151 13.43 -18.12 5.17
N LEU A 152 12.25 -18.71 5.33
CA LEU A 152 11.99 -19.77 6.31
C LEU A 152 12.31 -21.17 5.79
N TYR A 153 12.85 -21.28 4.57
CA TYR A 153 13.13 -22.56 3.90
C TYR A 153 11.88 -23.43 3.66
N ILE A 154 10.67 -22.86 3.74
CA ILE A 154 9.39 -23.56 3.55
C ILE A 154 9.07 -23.71 2.05
N LEU A 155 9.31 -22.66 1.26
CA LEU A 155 9.07 -22.64 -0.18
C LEU A 155 10.38 -22.30 -0.89
N GLN A 156 11.01 -23.26 -1.56
CA GLN A 156 12.31 -23.07 -2.23
C GLN A 156 12.19 -23.21 -3.75
N ASN A 157 11.18 -22.57 -4.33
CA ASN A 157 10.94 -22.64 -5.78
C ASN A 157 11.35 -21.33 -6.47
N GLU A 158 12.60 -21.29 -6.92
CA GLU A 158 13.20 -20.17 -7.66
C GLU A 158 12.38 -19.77 -8.90
N LYS A 159 11.79 -20.74 -9.61
CA LYS A 159 10.97 -20.45 -10.80
C LYS A 159 9.71 -19.70 -10.42
N LEU A 160 9.06 -20.11 -9.33
CA LEU A 160 7.85 -19.47 -8.83
C LEU A 160 8.14 -18.08 -8.27
N LEU A 161 9.25 -17.91 -7.54
CA LEU A 161 9.71 -16.59 -7.06
C LEU A 161 9.89 -15.63 -8.24
N ASN A 162 10.67 -16.04 -9.25
CA ASN A 162 10.92 -15.23 -10.44
C ASN A 162 9.62 -14.92 -11.20
N ALA A 163 8.72 -15.90 -11.36
CA ALA A 163 7.42 -15.67 -11.96
C ALA A 163 6.61 -14.60 -11.19
N LEU A 164 6.55 -14.69 -9.86
CA LEU A 164 5.88 -13.70 -9.02
C LEU A 164 6.51 -12.31 -9.14
N VAL A 165 7.84 -12.22 -9.19
CA VAL A 165 8.58 -10.96 -9.41
C VAL A 165 8.16 -10.33 -10.74
N TYR A 166 8.20 -11.07 -11.85
CA TYR A 166 7.83 -10.54 -13.16
C TYR A 166 6.35 -10.17 -13.28
N VAL A 167 5.45 -10.97 -12.68
CA VAL A 167 4.02 -10.64 -12.64
C VAL A 167 3.80 -9.35 -11.84
N THR A 168 4.42 -9.23 -10.65
CA THR A 168 4.33 -8.03 -9.81
C THR A 168 4.88 -6.81 -10.54
N PHE A 169 5.99 -6.96 -11.25
CA PHE A 169 6.59 -5.91 -12.06
C PHE A 169 5.64 -5.43 -13.17
N LEU A 170 5.07 -6.36 -13.94
CA LEU A 170 4.15 -6.07 -15.04
C LEU A 170 2.92 -5.30 -14.54
N PHE A 171 2.28 -5.78 -13.46
CA PHE A 171 1.15 -5.07 -12.87
C PHE A 171 1.53 -3.69 -12.32
N SER A 172 2.73 -3.55 -11.75
CA SER A 172 3.24 -2.27 -11.26
C SER A 172 3.42 -1.25 -12.38
N ILE A 173 3.95 -1.67 -13.54
CA ILE A 173 4.05 -0.81 -14.74
C ILE A 173 2.67 -0.44 -15.26
N LEU A 174 1.75 -1.42 -15.39
CA LEU A 174 0.40 -1.15 -15.88
C LEU A 174 -0.34 -0.16 -14.98
N ALA A 175 -0.21 -0.31 -13.66
CA ALA A 175 -0.79 0.62 -12.69
C ALA A 175 -0.15 2.01 -12.81
N LEU A 176 1.18 2.09 -12.92
CA LEU A 176 1.92 3.34 -13.09
C LEU A 176 1.42 4.12 -14.32
N LEU A 177 1.35 3.46 -15.49
CA LEU A 177 0.85 4.07 -16.72
C LEU A 177 -0.60 4.53 -16.58
N HIS A 178 -1.44 3.74 -15.92
CA HIS A 178 -2.83 4.09 -15.68
C HIS A 178 -2.95 5.33 -14.80
N TYR A 179 -2.15 5.44 -13.74
CA TYR A 179 -2.17 6.58 -12.83
C TYR A 179 -1.63 7.85 -13.47
N ILE A 180 -0.57 7.77 -14.26
CA ILE A 180 -0.04 8.93 -15.02
C ILE A 180 -1.11 9.47 -15.97
N LYS A 181 -1.76 8.60 -16.77
CA LYS A 181 -2.83 9.01 -17.70
C LYS A 181 -3.99 9.69 -16.96
N LYS A 182 -4.41 9.11 -15.83
CA LYS A 182 -5.51 9.64 -15.03
C LYS A 182 -5.16 10.99 -14.37
N ALA A 183 -3.91 11.15 -13.90
CA ALA A 183 -3.43 12.41 -13.36
C ALA A 183 -3.41 13.51 -14.42
N LEU A 184 -2.88 13.23 -15.62
CA LEU A 184 -2.84 14.19 -16.74
C LEU A 184 -4.24 14.59 -17.21
N TYR A 185 -5.17 13.63 -17.32
CA TYR A 185 -6.56 13.92 -17.71
C TYR A 185 -7.25 14.88 -16.74
N LEU A 186 -7.07 14.65 -15.44
CA LEU A 186 -7.71 15.45 -14.39
C LEU A 186 -7.07 16.82 -14.19
N ILE A 187 -5.81 17.02 -14.58
CA ILE A 187 -5.15 18.34 -14.58
C ILE A 187 -5.64 19.20 -15.77
N LYS A 188 -5.99 18.55 -16.90
CA LYS A 188 -6.45 19.24 -18.11
C LYS A 188 -7.93 19.68 -18.04
N THR A 189 -8.69 19.17 -17.07
CA THR A 189 -10.14 19.45 -16.89
C THR A 189 -10.34 20.44 -15.77
#